data_AF-A0A136L0K4-F1
#
_entry.id   AF-A0A136L0K4-F1
#
_cell.length_a   1.000
_cell.length_b   1.000
_cell.length_c   1.000
_cell.angle_alpha   90.00
_cell.angle_beta   90.00
_cell.angle_gamma   90.00
#
_symmetry.space_group_name_H-M   'P 1'
#
loop_
_entity.id
_entity.type
_entity.pdbx_description
1 polymer ?
#
loop_
_entity_poly.entity_id
_entity_poly.type
_entity_poly.pdbx_seq_one_letter_code
_entity_poly.pdbx_strand_id
1 'polypeptide(L)'
;MLKPMPKKANNNMIIWIIVGVLILAGIITLIFAFKGNDDGLDQVNASYTSAAETLSAQQLTLQAVSPTITPTFFTLTPPVTATAFSTNTLPVLITPTTSLGGNTGGFSGAVGCDNSVYVADVTIQDKTPMTPGQTFTKTWKLQNTGTCPWTTSYSVTFLSGNQMGGVNTPLTITVQPGQSGDVSVNLVAPTTAGPALGYWKLANANGTQFGTSFYVEIVVGGSGTTATATATTGIIPTATVATNVIPPTFTDTPAPSETPTSTTPSTPEN
;
A
#
# COMPACT_ATOMS: atom_id res chain seq x y z
N MET A 1 36.37 -62.20 52.90
CA MET A 1 35.04 -61.79 52.38
C MET A 1 34.70 -60.41 52.94
N LEU A 2 34.97 -59.32 52.21
CA LEU A 2 34.59 -57.96 52.63
C LEU A 2 33.24 -57.59 52.02
N LYS A 3 32.26 -57.33 52.88
CA LYS A 3 30.91 -56.86 52.54
C LYS A 3 31.01 -55.41 52.00
N PRO A 4 30.46 -55.09 50.81
CA PRO A 4 30.46 -53.71 50.34
C PRO A 4 29.46 -52.88 51.15
N MET A 5 29.92 -51.75 51.71
CA MET A 5 29.07 -50.77 52.39
C MET A 5 28.35 -49.88 51.37
N PRO A 6 27.06 -49.55 51.57
CA PRO A 6 26.35 -48.64 50.70
C PRO A 6 26.87 -47.21 50.88
N LYS A 7 27.32 -46.59 49.78
CA LYS A 7 27.69 -45.17 49.75
C LYS A 7 26.45 -44.34 50.10
N LYS A 8 26.49 -43.67 51.25
CA LYS A 8 25.48 -42.69 51.66
C LYS A 8 25.52 -41.53 50.67
N ALA A 9 24.51 -41.42 49.82
CA ALA A 9 24.35 -40.28 48.94
C ALA A 9 24.26 -39.00 49.79
N ASN A 10 25.08 -38.01 49.44
CA ASN A 10 25.09 -36.70 50.05
C ASN A 10 23.72 -36.02 49.85
N ASN A 11 23.10 -35.58 50.95
CA ASN A 11 21.77 -34.95 50.94
C ASN A 11 21.66 -33.80 49.92
N ASN A 12 22.77 -33.10 49.66
CA ASN A 12 22.81 -32.01 48.69
C ASN A 12 22.64 -32.51 47.25
N MET A 13 23.19 -33.67 46.89
CA MET A 13 23.00 -34.27 45.57
C MET A 13 21.57 -34.77 45.38
N ILE A 14 20.95 -35.28 46.44
CA ILE A 14 19.53 -35.66 46.41
C ILE A 14 18.66 -34.42 46.17
N ILE A 15 18.95 -33.30 46.84
CA ILE A 15 18.24 -32.02 46.64
C ILE A 15 18.41 -31.53 45.18
N TRP A 16 19.62 -31.56 44.63
CA TRP A 16 19.85 -31.14 43.24
C TRP A 16 19.17 -32.04 42.20
N ILE A 17 19.09 -33.35 42.45
CA ILE A 17 18.35 -34.28 41.58
C ILE A 17 16.85 -33.98 41.63
N ILE A 18 16.29 -33.74 42.82
CA ILE A 18 14.86 -33.40 42.96
C ILE A 18 14.54 -32.07 42.28
N VAL A 19 15.39 -31.06 42.44
CA VAL A 19 15.23 -29.76 41.76
C VAL A 19 15.31 -29.93 40.24
N GLY A 20 16.26 -30.72 39.74
CA GLY A 20 16.38 -31.02 38.31
C GLY A 20 15.15 -31.72 37.73
N VAL A 21 14.59 -32.70 38.46
CA VAL A 21 13.37 -33.41 38.04
C VAL A 21 12.15 -32.49 38.05
N LEU A 22 12.03 -31.58 39.03
CA LEU A 22 10.93 -30.62 39.10
C LEU A 22 10.99 -29.57 37.98
N ILE A 23 12.19 -29.10 37.63
CA ILE A 23 12.37 -28.18 36.50
C ILE A 23 12.03 -28.88 35.17
N LEU A 24 12.48 -30.13 34.99
CA LEU A 24 12.19 -30.91 33.78
C LEU A 24 10.68 -31.20 33.66
N ALA A 25 10.01 -31.56 34.75
CA ALA A 25 8.57 -31.77 34.78
C ALA A 25 7.80 -30.48 34.47
N GLY A 26 8.25 -29.33 34.99
CA GLY A 26 7.67 -28.02 34.70
C GLY A 26 7.81 -27.60 33.23
N ILE A 27 8.94 -27.91 32.60
CA ILE A 27 9.14 -27.65 31.16
C ILE A 27 8.23 -28.56 30.31
N ILE A 28 8.08 -29.83 30.70
CA ILE A 28 7.21 -30.78 30.00
C ILE A 28 5.73 -30.33 30.10
N THR A 29 5.26 -29.94 31.28
CA THR A 29 3.88 -29.43 31.44
C THR A 29 3.64 -28.14 30.67
N LEU A 30 4.65 -27.25 30.58
CA LEU A 30 4.57 -26.04 29.78
C LEU A 30 4.43 -26.35 28.27
N ILE A 31 5.17 -27.34 27.76
CA ILE A 31 5.07 -27.78 26.37
C ILE A 31 3.67 -28.36 26.07
N PHE A 32 3.08 -29.12 27.00
CA PHE A 32 1.73 -29.64 26.84
C PHE A 32 0.65 -28.56 26.97
N ALA A 33 0.86 -27.51 27.78
CA ALA A 33 -0.05 -26.38 27.87
C ALA A 33 -0.03 -25.46 26.63
N PHE A 34 1.10 -25.41 25.90
CA PHE A 34 1.22 -24.66 24.64
C PHE A 34 0.92 -25.49 23.38
N LYS A 35 0.72 -26.81 23.50
CA LYS A 35 -0.05 -27.58 22.52
C LYS A 35 -1.53 -27.28 22.75
N GLY A 36 -1.92 -26.05 22.42
CA GLY A 36 -3.32 -25.68 22.34
C GLY A 36 -4.06 -26.65 21.44
N ASN A 37 -5.25 -27.05 21.87
CA ASN A 37 -6.23 -27.79 21.09
C ASN A 37 -6.13 -27.47 19.59
N ASP A 38 -5.80 -28.49 18.79
CA ASP A 38 -5.82 -28.45 17.32
C ASP A 38 -7.26 -28.43 16.76
N ASP A 39 -8.20 -27.77 17.45
CA ASP A 39 -9.60 -27.63 17.03
C ASP A 39 -9.79 -26.39 16.11
N GLY A 40 -8.71 -25.68 15.79
CA GLY A 40 -8.72 -24.44 15.01
C GLY A 40 -8.54 -24.61 13.50
N LEU A 41 -8.22 -25.81 13.00
CA LEU A 41 -7.97 -26.04 11.57
C LEU A 41 -9.24 -26.40 10.78
N ASP A 42 -10.25 -26.96 11.43
CA ASP A 42 -11.50 -27.35 10.76
C ASP A 42 -12.51 -26.20 10.61
N GLN A 43 -12.43 -25.16 11.45
CA GLN A 43 -13.35 -24.02 11.37
C GLN A 43 -13.00 -23.04 10.24
N VAL A 44 -11.72 -23.01 9.82
CA VAL A 44 -11.28 -22.19 8.69
C VAL A 44 -11.70 -22.81 7.36
N ASN A 45 -11.63 -24.15 7.22
CA ASN A 45 -11.90 -24.82 5.95
C ASN A 45 -13.39 -24.89 5.56
N ALA A 46 -14.32 -24.68 6.51
CA ALA A 46 -15.76 -24.59 6.21
C ALA A 46 -16.19 -23.19 5.71
N SER A 47 -15.33 -22.17 5.79
CA SER A 47 -15.64 -20.80 5.35
C SER A 47 -15.22 -20.48 3.91
N TYR A 48 -14.52 -21.40 3.23
CA TYR A 48 -14.02 -21.20 1.86
C TYR A 48 -14.80 -21.92 0.75
N THR A 49 -15.83 -22.71 1.06
CA THR A 49 -16.55 -23.53 0.08
C THR A 49 -17.81 -22.89 -0.54
N SER A 50 -18.14 -21.63 -0.25
CA SER A 50 -19.32 -20.95 -0.84
C SER A 50 -19.02 -20.06 -2.04
N ALA A 51 -17.74 -19.81 -2.36
CA ALA A 51 -17.36 -18.82 -3.38
C ALA A 51 -17.12 -19.40 -4.79
N ALA A 52 -17.12 -20.72 -4.95
CA ALA A 52 -16.86 -21.35 -6.25
C ALA A 52 -18.12 -21.52 -7.14
N GLU A 53 -19.34 -21.43 -6.57
CA GLU A 53 -20.58 -21.66 -7.35
C GLU A 53 -21.27 -20.37 -7.84
N THR A 54 -20.85 -19.18 -7.39
CA THR A 54 -21.48 -17.91 -7.82
C THR A 54 -20.92 -17.35 -9.13
N LEU A 55 -19.81 -17.89 -9.66
CA LEU A 55 -19.20 -17.41 -10.89
C LEU A 55 -19.93 -17.86 -12.17
N SER A 56 -20.66 -18.98 -12.13
CA SER A 56 -21.44 -19.43 -13.31
C SER A 56 -22.79 -18.71 -13.44
N ALA A 57 -23.37 -18.24 -12.34
CA ALA A 57 -24.65 -17.53 -12.35
C ALA A 57 -24.55 -16.08 -12.89
N GLN A 58 -23.41 -15.41 -12.70
CA GLN A 58 -23.22 -14.04 -13.19
C GLN A 58 -22.86 -13.97 -14.69
N GLN A 59 -22.31 -15.04 -15.26
CA GLN A 59 -21.89 -15.02 -16.66
C GLN A 59 -23.07 -15.20 -17.65
N LEU A 60 -24.19 -15.78 -17.21
CA LEU A 60 -25.36 -15.99 -18.08
C LEU A 60 -26.18 -14.71 -18.34
N THR A 61 -26.02 -13.64 -17.54
CA THR A 61 -26.75 -12.37 -17.74
C THR A 61 -26.08 -11.40 -18.73
N LEU A 62 -24.79 -11.59 -19.04
CA LEU A 62 -24.03 -10.71 -19.95
C LEU A 62 -24.31 -10.95 -21.44
N GLN A 63 -25.01 -12.02 -21.81
CA GLN A 63 -25.34 -12.33 -23.21
C GLN A 63 -26.68 -11.74 -23.71
N ALA A 64 -27.45 -11.05 -22.85
CA ALA A 64 -28.76 -10.49 -23.22
C ALA A 64 -28.74 -9.02 -23.68
N VAL A 65 -27.58 -8.36 -23.72
CA VAL A 65 -27.50 -6.92 -24.06
C VAL A 65 -26.75 -6.72 -25.38
N SER A 66 -27.33 -7.21 -26.48
CA SER A 66 -26.94 -6.73 -27.82
C SER A 66 -27.42 -5.28 -27.99
N PRO A 67 -26.57 -4.31 -28.37
CA PRO A 67 -27.03 -2.96 -28.64
C PRO A 67 -27.79 -2.94 -29.97
N THR A 68 -29.12 -3.02 -29.91
CA THR A 68 -29.98 -2.65 -31.04
C THR A 68 -29.84 -1.15 -31.25
N ILE A 69 -29.17 -0.76 -32.34
CA ILE A 69 -29.04 0.63 -32.75
C ILE A 69 -30.39 1.07 -33.33
N THR A 70 -31.27 1.58 -32.48
CA THR A 70 -32.51 2.22 -32.93
C THR A 70 -32.17 3.63 -33.42
N PRO A 71 -32.45 3.98 -34.69
CA PRO A 71 -32.23 5.35 -35.17
C PRO A 71 -33.25 6.29 -34.52
N THR A 72 -32.78 7.16 -33.63
CA THR A 72 -33.60 8.21 -33.02
C THR A 72 -33.68 9.40 -33.98
N PHE A 73 -34.85 9.64 -34.57
CA PHE A 73 -35.14 10.88 -35.28
C PHE A 73 -35.24 12.04 -34.29
N PHE A 74 -34.57 13.16 -34.58
CA PHE A 74 -34.60 14.36 -33.75
C PHE A 74 -35.99 15.01 -33.79
N THR A 75 -36.73 14.93 -32.69
CA THR A 75 -37.93 15.76 -32.46
C THR A 75 -37.51 17.04 -31.73
N LEU A 76 -37.60 18.17 -32.42
CA LEU A 76 -37.35 19.50 -31.86
C LEU A 76 -38.50 19.87 -30.90
N THR A 77 -38.29 19.64 -29.61
CA THR A 77 -39.17 20.12 -28.53
C THR A 77 -38.91 21.62 -28.30
N PRO A 78 -39.95 22.48 -28.22
CA PRO A 78 -39.77 23.92 -28.04
C PRO A 78 -39.10 24.25 -26.69
N PRO A 79 -38.38 25.39 -26.60
CA PRO A 79 -37.68 25.79 -25.39
C PRO A 79 -38.70 26.13 -24.29
N VAL A 80 -38.58 25.45 -23.15
CA VAL A 80 -39.32 25.79 -21.94
C VAL A 80 -38.88 27.18 -21.47
N THR A 81 -39.86 28.07 -21.36
CA THR A 81 -39.70 29.44 -20.86
C THR A 81 -39.34 29.37 -19.37
N ALA A 82 -38.19 29.92 -18.99
CA ALA A 82 -37.75 29.96 -17.60
C ALA A 82 -38.62 30.95 -16.80
N THR A 83 -39.48 30.43 -15.92
CA THR A 83 -40.21 31.22 -14.94
C THR A 83 -39.23 31.68 -13.86
N ALA A 84 -39.04 32.99 -13.73
CA ALA A 84 -38.20 33.60 -12.69
C ALA A 84 -38.79 33.33 -11.30
N PHE A 85 -38.02 32.68 -10.44
CA PHE A 85 -38.33 32.59 -9.01
C PHE A 85 -37.71 33.79 -8.29
N SER A 86 -38.55 34.67 -7.75
CA SER A 86 -38.12 35.76 -6.87
C SER A 86 -37.50 35.19 -5.59
N THR A 87 -36.20 35.36 -5.43
CA THR A 87 -35.48 35.06 -4.18
C THR A 87 -35.69 36.22 -3.22
N ASN A 88 -36.53 36.03 -2.19
CA ASN A 88 -36.63 36.96 -1.08
C ASN A 88 -35.31 36.95 -0.29
N THR A 89 -34.44 37.93 -0.54
CA THR A 89 -33.23 38.20 0.25
C THR A 89 -33.59 39.03 1.47
N LEU A 90 -33.66 38.39 2.64
CA LEU A 90 -33.54 39.07 3.92
C LEU A 90 -32.04 39.41 4.14
N PRO A 91 -31.67 40.66 4.47
CA PRO A 91 -30.31 40.96 4.86
C PRO A 91 -30.04 40.39 6.26
N VAL A 92 -29.26 39.32 6.36
CA VAL A 92 -28.71 38.89 7.65
C VAL A 92 -27.52 39.77 7.96
N LEU A 93 -27.74 40.74 8.86
CA LEU A 93 -26.69 41.52 9.51
C LEU A 93 -25.91 40.60 10.45
N ILE A 94 -24.79 40.04 9.98
CA ILE A 94 -23.82 39.37 10.86
C ILE A 94 -22.87 40.41 11.45
N THR A 95 -23.20 40.86 12.65
CA THR A 95 -22.29 41.62 13.52
C THR A 95 -21.22 40.65 14.07
N PRO A 96 -19.91 40.94 13.96
CA PRO A 96 -18.89 40.15 14.65
C PRO A 96 -18.92 40.48 16.14
N THR A 97 -19.47 39.59 16.96
CA THR A 97 -19.41 39.72 18.42
C THR A 97 -18.06 39.23 18.92
N THR A 98 -17.12 40.14 19.14
CA THR A 98 -15.96 39.91 20.02
C THR A 98 -16.46 39.72 21.45
N SER A 99 -16.56 38.47 21.92
CA SER A 99 -16.81 38.15 23.32
C SER A 99 -15.47 37.91 24.02
N LEU A 100 -15.14 38.81 24.94
CA LEU A 100 -14.03 38.68 25.88
C LEU A 100 -14.57 38.09 27.19
N GLY A 101 -13.96 36.99 27.66
CA GLY A 101 -13.89 36.62 29.09
C GLY A 101 -14.78 35.48 29.59
N GLY A 102 -14.16 34.44 30.17
CA GLY A 102 -14.83 33.45 31.01
C GLY A 102 -14.06 32.14 31.20
N ASN A 103 -13.13 32.11 32.16
CA ASN A 103 -12.39 30.91 32.57
C ASN A 103 -13.21 30.07 33.56
N THR A 104 -13.68 28.89 33.15
CA THR A 104 -14.07 27.77 34.02
C THR A 104 -13.85 26.44 33.28
N GLY A 105 -13.04 25.56 33.85
CA GLY A 105 -12.39 24.44 33.16
C GLY A 105 -13.28 23.30 32.67
N GLY A 106 -12.82 22.69 31.57
CA GLY A 106 -13.34 21.46 30.97
C GLY A 106 -13.25 21.50 29.44
N PHE A 107 -12.19 20.89 28.88
CA PHE A 107 -11.81 20.84 27.45
C PHE A 107 -11.32 22.16 26.84
N SER A 108 -10.00 22.38 26.93
CA SER A 108 -9.29 23.40 26.14
C SER A 108 -9.24 22.96 24.69
N GLY A 109 -9.97 23.67 23.83
CA GLY A 109 -9.95 23.48 22.39
C GLY A 109 -10.45 24.74 21.70
N ALA A 110 -9.88 25.90 22.03
CA ALA A 110 -10.00 27.04 21.15
C ALA A 110 -9.46 26.59 19.79
N VAL A 111 -10.37 26.37 18.84
CA VAL A 111 -10.02 25.97 17.48
C VAL A 111 -9.23 27.12 16.88
N GLY A 112 -7.90 26.96 16.85
CA GLY A 112 -7.02 27.93 16.21
C GLY A 112 -7.30 28.05 14.72
N CYS A 113 -6.75 29.11 14.11
CA CYS A 113 -6.77 29.33 12.66
C CYS A 113 -6.41 28.06 11.88
N ASP A 114 -5.29 27.43 12.24
CA ASP A 114 -4.82 26.18 11.65
C ASP A 114 -5.14 24.99 12.59
N ASN A 115 -5.99 24.06 12.16
CA ASN A 115 -6.25 22.82 12.87
C ASN A 115 -6.69 21.70 11.90
N SER A 116 -6.25 20.46 12.16
CA SER A 116 -6.56 19.31 11.32
C SER A 116 -6.93 18.08 12.13
N VAL A 117 -7.79 17.24 11.57
CA VAL A 117 -8.05 15.87 12.07
C VAL A 117 -7.84 14.84 10.97
N TYR A 118 -7.31 13.68 11.35
CA TYR A 118 -7.20 12.52 10.47
C TYR A 118 -8.58 11.91 10.17
N VAL A 119 -8.80 11.52 8.91
CA VAL A 119 -10.04 10.87 8.47
C VAL A 119 -9.78 9.42 8.06
N ALA A 120 -8.85 9.19 7.11
CA ALA A 120 -8.58 7.86 6.57
C ALA A 120 -7.26 7.77 5.81
N ASP A 121 -6.75 6.55 5.66
CA ASP A 121 -5.73 6.19 4.70
C ASP A 121 -6.37 5.98 3.34
N VAL A 122 -5.87 6.68 2.32
CA VAL A 122 -6.44 6.63 0.96
C VAL A 122 -5.74 5.59 0.10
N THR A 123 -4.40 5.50 0.16
CA THR A 123 -3.63 4.57 -0.68
C THR A 123 -3.10 3.37 0.09
N ILE A 124 -2.09 3.59 0.94
CA ILE A 124 -1.41 2.52 1.66
C ILE A 124 -2.07 2.35 3.02
N GLN A 125 -2.79 1.25 3.22
CA GLN A 125 -3.37 0.92 4.52
C GLN A 125 -2.28 0.51 5.51
N ASP A 126 -2.59 0.58 6.80
CA ASP A 126 -1.65 0.17 7.84
C ASP A 126 -1.20 -1.29 7.66
N LYS A 127 0.09 -1.51 7.92
CA LYS A 127 0.78 -2.80 7.81
C LYS A 127 0.80 -3.39 6.40
N THR A 128 0.63 -2.55 5.38
CA THR A 128 0.79 -2.99 3.98
C THR A 128 2.20 -3.59 3.78
N PRO A 129 2.32 -4.80 3.20
CA PRO A 129 3.61 -5.41 2.91
C PRO A 129 4.32 -4.65 1.80
N MET A 130 5.61 -4.36 2.00
CA MET A 130 6.45 -3.66 1.03
C MET A 130 7.74 -4.44 0.76
N THR A 131 8.24 -4.33 -0.47
CA THR A 131 9.58 -4.84 -0.81
C THR A 131 10.65 -3.86 -0.27
N PRO A 132 11.83 -4.35 0.15
CA PRO A 132 12.93 -3.48 0.58
C PRO A 132 13.29 -2.44 -0.48
N GLY A 133 13.37 -1.16 -0.11
CA GLY A 133 13.69 -0.07 -1.04
C GLY A 133 12.56 0.34 -1.99
N GLN A 134 11.35 -0.22 -1.84
CA GLN A 134 10.20 0.12 -2.68
C GLN A 134 9.80 1.59 -2.53
N THR A 135 9.69 2.30 -3.65
CA THR A 135 9.07 3.63 -3.70
C THR A 135 7.56 3.51 -3.68
N PHE A 136 6.87 4.35 -2.90
CA PHE A 136 5.42 4.40 -2.87
C PHE A 136 4.91 5.80 -2.50
N THR A 137 3.67 6.11 -2.86
CA THR A 137 3.00 7.36 -2.47
C THR A 137 1.96 7.06 -1.40
N LYS A 138 2.18 7.59 -0.19
CA LYS A 138 1.20 7.53 0.90
C LYS A 138 0.30 8.75 0.79
N THR A 139 -1.00 8.52 0.78
CA THR A 139 -2.02 9.56 0.76
C THR A 139 -2.95 9.39 1.96
N TRP A 140 -3.13 10.48 2.71
CA TRP A 140 -4.08 10.55 3.83
C TRP A 140 -5.19 11.52 3.48
N LYS A 141 -6.41 11.20 3.92
CA LYS A 141 -7.52 12.14 3.94
C LYS A 141 -7.54 12.85 5.28
N LEU A 142 -7.43 14.17 5.25
CA LEU A 142 -7.48 15.03 6.44
C LEU A 142 -8.64 16.01 6.33
N GLN A 143 -9.25 16.36 7.47
CA GLN A 143 -10.28 17.40 7.52
C GLN A 143 -9.75 18.66 8.18
N ASN A 144 -10.03 19.81 7.56
CA ASN A 144 -9.76 21.13 8.13
C ASN A 144 -10.81 21.44 9.18
N THR A 145 -10.42 21.34 10.44
CA THR A 145 -11.27 21.69 11.58
C THR A 145 -10.95 23.07 12.12
N GLY A 146 -10.03 23.81 11.48
CA GLY A 146 -9.66 25.19 11.79
C GLY A 146 -10.61 26.22 11.18
N THR A 147 -10.23 27.49 11.26
CA THR A 147 -10.97 28.62 10.66
C THR A 147 -10.28 29.22 9.45
N CYS A 148 -9.03 28.86 9.18
CA CYS A 148 -8.26 29.32 8.03
C CYS A 148 -8.19 28.26 6.94
N PRO A 149 -8.24 28.65 5.66
CA PRO A 149 -8.05 27.71 4.55
C PRO A 149 -6.58 27.25 4.52
N TRP A 150 -6.36 25.95 4.34
CA TRP A 150 -5.04 25.46 3.99
C TRP A 150 -4.80 25.71 2.53
N THR A 151 -3.69 26.36 2.18
CA THR A 151 -3.32 26.67 0.80
C THR A 151 -2.09 25.86 0.40
N THR A 152 -1.63 26.01 -0.84
CA THR A 152 -0.41 25.35 -1.35
C THR A 152 0.89 25.85 -0.70
N SER A 153 0.84 26.89 0.15
CA SER A 153 1.98 27.31 0.96
C SER A 153 2.14 26.50 2.26
N TYR A 154 1.17 25.63 2.57
CA TYR A 154 1.23 24.71 3.70
C TYR A 154 1.96 23.43 3.28
N SER A 155 2.45 22.64 4.24
CA SER A 155 3.19 21.42 3.95
C SER A 155 2.92 20.29 4.93
N VAL A 156 3.16 19.06 4.49
CA VAL A 156 3.27 17.87 5.32
C VAL A 156 4.73 17.73 5.77
N THR A 157 4.96 17.71 7.07
CA THR A 157 6.28 17.66 7.69
C THR A 157 6.44 16.41 8.54
N PHE A 158 7.63 15.81 8.48
CA PHE A 158 7.98 14.66 9.31
C PHE A 158 8.04 15.07 10.79
N LEU A 159 7.43 14.26 11.65
CA LEU A 159 7.40 14.48 13.09
C LEU A 159 8.38 13.56 13.83
N SER A 160 8.26 12.23 13.64
CA SER A 160 9.07 11.24 14.36
C SER A 160 8.96 9.83 13.76
N GLY A 161 9.82 8.91 14.23
CA GLY A 161 9.82 7.51 13.79
C GLY A 161 10.74 7.26 12.60
N ASN A 162 10.30 6.43 11.66
CA ASN A 162 11.00 6.16 10.41
C ASN A 162 10.49 7.11 9.32
N GLN A 163 11.37 7.99 8.84
CA GLN A 163 11.03 8.98 7.82
C GLN A 163 10.83 8.38 6.42
N MET A 164 11.30 7.16 6.17
CA MET A 164 11.15 6.44 4.90
C MET A 164 11.57 7.29 3.69
N GLY A 165 12.66 8.05 3.82
CA GLY A 165 13.16 8.96 2.77
C GLY A 165 12.25 10.15 2.46
N GLY A 166 11.16 10.35 3.19
CA GLY A 166 10.23 11.44 2.93
C GLY A 166 10.80 12.80 3.31
N VAL A 167 10.38 13.83 2.60
CA VAL A 167 10.82 15.22 2.79
C VAL A 167 9.62 16.11 3.10
N ASN A 168 9.88 17.33 3.57
CA ASN A 168 8.82 18.32 3.71
C ASN A 168 8.14 18.54 2.35
N THR A 169 6.85 18.26 2.26
CA THR A 169 6.12 18.22 0.98
C THR A 169 4.98 19.24 0.99
N PRO A 170 5.01 20.26 0.11
CA PRO A 170 3.91 21.22 -0.01
C PRO A 170 2.58 20.57 -0.36
N LEU A 171 1.48 21.15 0.11
CA LEU A 171 0.15 20.73 -0.31
C LEU A 171 -0.09 21.08 -1.79
N THR A 172 -0.74 20.18 -2.51
CA THR A 172 -1.13 20.37 -3.92
C THR A 172 -2.57 20.89 -4.06
N ILE A 173 -3.30 20.99 -2.96
CA ILE A 173 -4.71 21.35 -2.89
C ILE A 173 -4.95 22.48 -1.91
N THR A 174 -6.05 23.19 -2.08
CA THR A 174 -6.58 24.12 -1.08
C THR A 174 -7.74 23.46 -0.34
N VAL A 175 -7.75 23.50 1.00
CA VAL A 175 -8.79 22.88 1.83
C VAL A 175 -9.45 23.94 2.71
N GLN A 176 -10.71 24.23 2.41
CA GLN A 176 -11.52 25.21 3.15
C GLN A 176 -11.87 24.69 4.56
N PRO A 177 -12.12 25.58 5.54
CA PRO A 177 -12.68 25.20 6.83
C PRO A 177 -13.89 24.26 6.72
N GLY A 178 -13.91 23.19 7.49
CA GLY A 178 -14.93 22.14 7.50
C GLY A 178 -14.79 21.10 6.39
N GLN A 179 -13.96 21.32 5.36
CA GLN A 179 -13.78 20.39 4.23
C GLN A 179 -12.66 19.39 4.48
N SER A 180 -12.67 18.30 3.72
CA SER A 180 -11.58 17.32 3.69
C SER A 180 -10.77 17.40 2.40
N GLY A 181 -9.48 17.10 2.51
CA GLY A 181 -8.56 17.03 1.38
C GLY A 181 -7.57 15.88 1.52
N ASP A 182 -7.13 15.39 0.37
CA ASP A 182 -6.15 14.31 0.27
C ASP A 182 -4.75 14.92 0.21
N VAL A 183 -3.87 14.51 1.14
CA VAL A 183 -2.48 14.98 1.23
C VAL A 183 -1.55 13.81 0.99
N SER A 184 -0.56 13.99 0.12
CA SER A 184 0.31 12.91 -0.35
C SER A 184 1.79 13.20 -0.07
N VAL A 185 2.54 12.15 0.27
CA VAL A 185 4.00 12.18 0.39
C VAL A 185 4.59 10.96 -0.33
N ASN A 186 5.64 11.20 -1.11
CA ASN A 186 6.42 10.14 -1.73
C ASN A 186 7.46 9.60 -0.74
N LEU A 187 7.47 8.28 -0.56
CA LEU A 187 8.26 7.57 0.43
C LEU A 187 9.00 6.39 -0.19
N VAL A 188 10.01 5.91 0.52
CA VAL A 188 10.84 4.75 0.17
C VAL A 188 10.88 3.82 1.37
N ALA A 189 10.41 2.59 1.20
CA ALA A 189 10.47 1.56 2.23
C ALA A 189 11.92 1.30 2.66
N PRO A 190 12.20 1.14 3.96
CA PRO A 190 13.53 0.78 4.44
C PRO A 190 14.11 -0.45 3.72
N THR A 191 15.43 -0.54 3.61
CA THR A 191 16.10 -1.72 3.04
C THR A 191 16.17 -2.89 4.03
N THR A 192 16.00 -2.61 5.32
CA THR A 192 15.98 -3.62 6.38
C THR A 192 14.57 -4.14 6.59
N ALA A 193 14.41 -5.47 6.61
CA ALA A 193 13.14 -6.11 6.88
C ALA A 193 12.61 -5.81 8.29
N GLY A 194 11.29 -5.74 8.44
CA GLY A 194 10.62 -5.45 9.71
C GLY A 194 9.53 -4.37 9.59
N PRO A 195 8.83 -4.07 10.69
CA PRO A 195 7.84 -3.00 10.72
C PRO A 195 8.53 -1.63 10.63
N ALA A 196 7.93 -0.71 9.88
CA ALA A 196 8.36 0.68 9.81
C ALA A 196 7.16 1.60 10.01
N LEU A 197 7.30 2.52 10.97
CA LEU A 197 6.26 3.47 11.37
C LEU A 197 6.82 4.90 11.34
N GLY A 198 6.18 5.79 10.61
CA GLY A 198 6.55 7.20 10.51
C GLY A 198 5.38 8.12 10.83
N TYR A 199 5.58 9.07 11.73
CA TYR A 199 4.59 10.08 12.10
C TYR A 199 4.83 11.40 11.37
N TRP A 200 3.73 12.03 10.99
CA TRP A 200 3.68 13.23 10.16
C TRP A 200 2.69 14.23 10.75
N LYS A 201 2.88 15.50 10.41
CA LYS A 201 2.04 16.60 10.85
C LYS A 201 1.97 17.68 9.78
N LEU A 202 0.88 18.46 9.77
CA LEU A 202 0.79 19.63 8.90
C LEU A 202 1.57 20.81 9.49
N ALA A 203 2.15 21.62 8.62
CA ALA A 203 2.79 22.89 8.95
C ALA A 203 2.22 24.01 8.07
N ASN A 204 2.03 25.19 8.66
CA ASN A 204 1.55 26.36 7.93
C ASN A 204 2.67 27.06 7.15
N ALA A 205 2.36 28.16 6.47
CA ALA A 205 3.31 28.92 5.66
C ALA A 205 4.55 29.43 6.43
N ASN A 206 4.44 29.56 7.76
CA ASN A 206 5.54 29.96 8.64
C ASN A 206 6.33 28.75 9.19
N GLY A 207 6.03 27.54 8.73
CA GLY A 207 6.63 26.30 9.22
C GLY A 207 6.13 25.86 10.61
N THR A 208 5.07 26.48 11.14
CA THR A 208 4.52 26.12 12.45
C THR A 208 3.63 24.88 12.31
N GLN A 209 3.95 23.82 13.04
CA GLN A 209 3.21 22.56 13.00
C GLN A 209 1.89 22.64 13.77
N PHE A 210 0.80 22.11 13.22
CA PHE A 210 -0.54 22.19 13.81
C PHE A 210 -1.36 20.90 13.63
N GLY A 211 -2.51 20.83 14.30
CA GLY A 211 -3.46 19.71 14.18
C GLY A 211 -3.02 18.40 14.82
N THR A 212 -3.77 17.33 14.53
CA THR A 212 -3.44 15.97 14.97
C THR A 212 -2.32 15.37 14.13
N SER A 213 -1.41 14.62 14.75
CA SER A 213 -0.46 13.81 14.00
C SER A 213 -1.15 12.63 13.32
N PHE A 214 -0.62 12.22 12.17
CA PHE A 214 -1.05 11.07 11.39
C PHE A 214 0.19 10.24 11.01
N TYR A 215 0.02 9.01 10.54
CA TYR A 215 1.16 8.10 10.38
C TYR A 215 1.06 7.19 9.17
N VAL A 216 2.20 6.58 8.82
CA VAL A 216 2.32 5.49 7.87
C VAL A 216 2.96 4.30 8.55
N GLU A 217 2.28 3.16 8.53
CA GLU A 217 2.79 1.87 9.01
C GLU A 217 2.90 0.88 7.85
N ILE A 218 4.09 0.33 7.61
CA ILE A 218 4.33 -0.72 6.60
C ILE A 218 5.12 -1.88 7.21
N VAL A 219 5.07 -3.04 6.55
CA VAL A 219 5.91 -4.20 6.92
C VAL A 219 6.84 -4.53 5.76
N VAL A 220 8.13 -4.26 5.93
CA VAL A 220 9.14 -4.54 4.91
C VAL A 220 9.54 -6.01 4.94
N GLY A 221 9.50 -6.67 3.79
CA GLY A 221 9.87 -8.08 3.66
C GLY A 221 8.86 -9.03 4.30
N GLY A 222 7.69 -8.53 4.70
CA GLY A 222 6.54 -9.36 5.04
C GLY A 222 6.01 -9.98 3.76
N SER A 223 5.88 -11.30 3.74
CA SER A 223 5.26 -12.04 2.66
C SER A 223 3.79 -11.61 2.49
N GLY A 224 3.56 -10.50 1.77
CA GLY A 224 2.30 -10.34 1.07
C GLY A 224 2.17 -11.56 0.16
N THR A 225 0.98 -12.17 0.11
CA THR A 225 0.59 -13.27 -0.77
C THR A 225 0.82 -12.89 -2.23
N THR A 226 2.09 -12.90 -2.62
CA THR A 226 2.56 -12.90 -3.98
C THR A 226 2.36 -14.33 -4.42
N ALA A 227 1.47 -14.55 -5.40
CA ALA A 227 1.35 -15.82 -6.06
C ALA A 227 2.76 -16.37 -6.32
N THR A 228 3.02 -17.55 -5.77
CA THR A 228 4.25 -18.30 -5.97
C THR A 228 4.44 -18.48 -7.48
N ALA A 229 5.20 -17.59 -8.13
CA ALA A 229 5.94 -17.98 -9.31
C ALA A 229 7.06 -18.88 -8.79
N THR A 230 6.73 -20.17 -8.69
CA THR A 230 7.73 -21.22 -8.51
C THR A 230 8.71 -21.04 -9.65
N ALA A 231 9.88 -20.47 -9.37
CA ALA A 231 11.04 -20.67 -10.21
C ALA A 231 11.42 -22.15 -10.07
N THR A 232 10.73 -23.00 -10.82
CA THR A 232 11.21 -24.35 -11.09
C THR A 232 12.51 -24.17 -11.84
N THR A 233 13.63 -24.52 -11.19
CA THR A 233 14.89 -24.80 -11.87
C THR A 233 14.65 -25.94 -12.85
N GLY A 234 14.16 -25.58 -14.03
CA GLY A 234 14.02 -26.43 -15.18
C GLY A 234 15.43 -26.68 -15.72
N ILE A 235 15.94 -27.86 -15.41
CA ILE A 235 16.98 -28.54 -16.19
C ILE A 235 16.80 -28.24 -17.68
N ILE A 236 17.84 -27.66 -18.27
CA ILE A 236 18.01 -27.44 -19.71
C ILE A 236 17.81 -28.78 -20.42
N PRO A 237 16.84 -28.95 -21.35
CA PRO A 237 16.93 -30.04 -22.28
C PRO A 237 18.03 -29.69 -23.28
N THR A 238 19.18 -30.33 -23.09
CA THR A 238 20.24 -30.45 -24.09
C THR A 238 19.63 -30.95 -25.39
N ALA A 239 19.61 -30.11 -26.43
CA ALA A 239 19.28 -30.53 -27.77
C ALA A 239 20.41 -31.43 -28.31
N THR A 240 20.20 -32.74 -28.22
CA THR A 240 21.04 -33.74 -28.88
C THR A 240 20.76 -33.69 -30.39
N VAL A 241 21.64 -33.04 -31.16
CA VAL A 241 21.64 -33.13 -32.62
C VAL A 241 22.30 -34.43 -33.02
N ALA A 242 21.52 -35.35 -33.60
CA ALA A 242 22.02 -36.58 -34.21
C ALA A 242 22.50 -36.33 -35.65
N THR A 243 23.72 -36.82 -35.92
CA THR A 243 24.36 -37.14 -37.22
C THR A 243 23.40 -37.77 -38.24
N ASN A 244 23.48 -37.60 -39.57
CA ASN A 244 24.61 -37.75 -40.49
C ASN A 244 24.08 -37.50 -41.94
N VAL A 245 24.92 -37.05 -42.91
CA VAL A 245 25.05 -37.51 -44.33
C VAL A 245 25.83 -36.47 -45.19
N ILE A 246 27.15 -36.70 -45.31
CA ILE A 246 28.07 -36.78 -46.49
C ILE A 246 28.22 -35.58 -47.50
N PRO A 247 29.46 -35.28 -48.00
CA PRO A 247 29.87 -34.02 -48.66
C PRO A 247 29.95 -34.11 -50.21
N PRO A 248 30.27 -33.00 -50.92
CA PRO A 248 31.63 -32.87 -51.49
C PRO A 248 32.20 -31.43 -51.42
N THR A 249 33.46 -31.28 -51.00
CA THR A 249 34.63 -31.01 -51.86
C THR A 249 34.68 -29.56 -52.39
N PHE A 250 35.60 -28.78 -51.80
CA PHE A 250 36.00 -27.46 -52.28
C PHE A 250 36.81 -27.58 -53.57
N THR A 251 36.55 -26.72 -54.54
CA THR A 251 37.48 -26.45 -55.63
C THR A 251 37.58 -24.95 -55.83
N ASP A 252 38.81 -24.49 -55.68
CA ASP A 252 39.34 -23.14 -55.76
C ASP A 252 39.23 -22.57 -57.19
N THR A 253 38.92 -21.27 -57.36
CA THR A 253 39.27 -20.46 -58.55
C THR A 253 39.05 -18.96 -58.26
N PRO A 254 40.04 -18.07 -58.51
CA PRO A 254 39.90 -16.63 -58.30
C PRO A 254 39.64 -15.79 -59.58
N ALA A 255 39.09 -14.58 -59.35
CA ALA A 255 39.19 -13.32 -60.13
C ALA A 255 38.34 -13.14 -61.43
N PRO A 256 38.15 -11.91 -61.98
CA PRO A 256 38.46 -10.55 -61.49
C PRO A 256 37.31 -9.50 -61.57
N SER A 257 37.53 -8.35 -60.90
CA SER A 257 37.22 -6.94 -61.26
C SER A 257 36.34 -6.62 -62.49
N GLU A 258 35.34 -5.73 -62.34
CA GLU A 258 35.11 -4.44 -63.08
C GLU A 258 33.97 -3.62 -62.37
N THR A 259 34.28 -2.47 -61.78
CA THR A 259 34.01 -1.06 -62.24
C THR A 259 32.53 -0.60 -62.29
N PRO A 260 32.17 0.54 -61.64
CA PRO A 260 30.80 1.08 -61.64
C PRO A 260 30.54 1.95 -62.89
N THR A 261 29.33 1.88 -63.46
CA THR A 261 28.89 2.83 -64.49
C THR A 261 27.63 3.57 -64.05
N SER A 262 27.80 4.89 -64.06
CA SER A 262 26.85 5.98 -63.91
C SER A 262 25.66 5.90 -64.88
N THR A 263 24.47 6.35 -64.44
CA THR A 263 23.57 7.08 -65.34
C THR A 263 22.60 7.98 -64.58
N THR A 264 22.87 9.28 -64.64
CA THR A 264 21.87 10.37 -64.50
C THR A 264 21.19 10.59 -65.85
N PRO A 265 19.91 10.99 -65.87
CA PRO A 265 19.50 12.13 -66.71
C PRO A 265 18.63 13.11 -65.88
N SER A 266 18.99 14.39 -65.72
CA SER A 266 18.66 15.54 -66.62
C SER A 266 17.20 15.50 -67.10
N THR A 267 16.35 16.53 -66.98
CA THR A 267 16.52 17.96 -67.39
C THR A 267 15.28 18.79 -66.90
N PRO A 268 15.03 20.07 -67.29
CA PRO A 268 14.89 21.19 -66.35
C PRO A 268 13.54 21.95 -66.46
N GLU A 269 13.52 23.12 -65.83
CA GLU A 269 12.51 24.21 -65.84
C GLU A 269 11.83 24.53 -67.18
N ASN A 270 10.56 24.95 -67.06
CA ASN A 270 10.13 26.32 -67.39
C ASN A 270 9.05 26.78 -66.39
#